data_AF-A0ABD1IU99-F1
#
_entry.id   AF-A0ABD1IU99-F1
#
_cell.length_a   1.000
_cell.length_b   1.000
_cell.length_c   1.000
_cell.angle_alpha   90.00
_cell.angle_beta   90.00
_cell.angle_gamma   90.00
#
_symmetry.space_group_name_H-M   'P 1'
#
loop_
_entity.id
_entity.type
_entity.pdbx_description
1 polymer ?
#
loop_
_entity_poly.entity_id
_entity_poly.type
_entity_poly.pdbx_seq_one_letter_code
_entity_poly.pdbx_strand_id
1 'polypeptide(L)' 'MTCEGCSGAVTRVLTKLDVKFDIDLPNKKVFIESDKDTEVLLETLKKTGKAVTYIGPK' A
#
# COMPACT_ATOMS: atom_id res chain seq x y z
N MET A 1 -6.11 -19.04 7.40
CA MET A 1 -5.66 -17.81 8.09
C MET A 1 -5.60 -16.73 7.01
N THR A 2 -6.70 -16.02 6.80
CA THR A 2 -6.95 -15.23 5.58
C THR A 2 -6.16 -13.93 5.59
N CYS A 3 -5.56 -13.62 4.43
CA CYS A 3 -4.80 -12.40 4.14
C CYS A 3 -5.69 -11.13 4.13
N GLU A 4 -6.99 -11.24 4.43
CA GLU A 4 -7.96 -10.14 4.47
C GLU A 4 -7.56 -9.04 5.48
N GLY A 5 -6.92 -9.43 6.59
CA GLY A 5 -6.34 -8.46 7.53
C GLY A 5 -5.18 -7.66 6.93
N CYS A 6 -4.50 -8.19 5.90
CA CYS A 6 -3.42 -7.49 5.23
C CYS A 6 -3.93 -6.40 4.29
N SER A 7 -4.92 -6.70 3.43
CA SER A 7 -5.54 -5.70 2.57
C SER A 7 -6.27 -4.63 3.36
N GLY A 8 -6.94 -4.99 4.47
CA GLY A 8 -7.63 -4.01 5.32
C GLY A 8 -6.70 -2.96 5.92
N ALA A 9 -5.53 -3.36 6.43
CA ALA A 9 -4.53 -2.43 6.98
C ALA A 9 -3.99 -1.47 5.91
N VAL A 10 -3.66 -1.98 4.72
CA VAL A 10 -3.19 -1.17 3.58
C VAL A 10 -4.27 -0.18 3.13
N THR A 11 -5.50 -0.65 2.93
CA THR A 11 -6.65 0.17 2.55
C THR A 11 -6.84 1.32 3.54
N ARG A 12 -6.81 1.04 4.84
CA ARG A 12 -7.02 2.06 5.88
C ARG A 12 -6.00 3.19 5.83
N VAL A 13 -4.71 2.90 5.57
CA VAL A 13 -3.67 3.93 5.54
C VAL A 13 -3.66 4.71 4.23
N LEU A 14 -3.95 4.06 3.10
CA LEU A 14 -3.97 4.70 1.78
C LEU A 14 -5.24 5.55 1.56
N THR A 15 -6.41 5.10 2.05
CA THR A 15 -7.62 5.94 2.03
C THR A 15 -7.45 7.22 2.85
N LYS A 16 -6.69 7.18 3.95
CA LYS A 16 -6.35 8.39 4.72
C LYS A 16 -5.40 9.33 4.00
N LEU A 17 -4.59 8.80 3.08
CA LEU A 17 -3.64 9.58 2.29
C LEU A 17 -4.30 10.21 1.05
N ASP A 18 -5.55 9.83 0.76
CA ASP A 18 -6.36 10.29 -0.37
C ASP A 18 -5.67 10.04 -1.73
N VAL A 19 -5.30 8.78 -1.96
CA VAL A 19 -4.66 8.33 -3.22
C VAL A 19 -5.51 7.24 -3.87
N LYS A 20 -5.39 7.10 -5.19
CA LYS A 20 -5.97 5.97 -5.92
C LYS A 20 -5.03 4.77 -5.80
N PHE A 21 -5.59 3.58 -5.57
CA PHE A 21 -4.78 2.37 -5.45
C PHE A 21 -5.56 1.11 -5.81
N ASP A 22 -4.82 0.07 -6.16
CA ASP A 22 -5.32 -1.28 -6.38
C ASP A 22 -4.45 -2.29 -5.61
N ILE A 23 -5.07 -3.34 -5.07
CA ILE A 23 -4.39 -4.35 -4.24
C ILE A 23 -4.49 -5.72 -4.92
N ASP A 24 -3.34 -6.21 -5.38
CA ASP A 24 -3.17 -7.56 -5.89
C ASP A 24 -2.72 -8.47 -4.73
N LEU A 25 -3.70 -8.97 -3.99
CA LEU A 25 -3.48 -9.90 -2.87
C LEU A 25 -2.75 -11.19 -3.26
N PRO A 26 -3.09 -11.88 -4.38
CA PRO A 26 -2.36 -13.06 -4.84
C PRO A 26 -0.86 -12.81 -5.01
N ASN A 27 -0.49 -11.66 -5.59
CA ASN A 27 0.91 -11.32 -5.84
C ASN A 27 1.56 -10.47 -4.75
N LYS A 28 0.81 -10.13 -3.68
CA LYS A 28 1.25 -9.27 -2.58
C LYS A 28 1.75 -7.90 -3.07
N LYS A 29 1.08 -7.34 -4.07
CA LYS A 29 1.41 -6.04 -4.65
C LYS A 29 0.32 -5.01 -4.35
N VAL A 30 0.75 -3.76 -4.27
CA VAL A 30 -0.13 -2.60 -4.17
C VAL A 30 0.32 -1.61 -5.24
N PHE A 31 -0.60 -1.23 -6.11
CA PHE A 31 -0.39 -0.23 -7.13
C PHE A 31 -0.99 1.08 -6.63
N ILE A 32 -0.25 2.18 -6.72
CA ILE A 32 -0.68 3.48 -6.20
C ILE A 32 -0.51 4.51 -7.32
N GLU A 33 -1.57 5.24 -7.62
CA GLU A 33 -1.58 6.40 -8.50
C GLU A 33 -1.64 7.65 -7.61
N SER A 34 -0.56 8.43 -7.61
CA SER A 34 -0.36 9.57 -6.71
C SER A 34 0.71 10.50 -7.27
N ASP A 35 0.57 11.80 -7.00
CA ASP A 35 1.57 12.85 -7.23
C ASP A 35 2.60 12.98 -6.09
N LYS A 36 2.30 12.38 -4.93
CA LYS A 36 3.19 12.34 -3.76
C LYS A 36 4.46 11.55 -4.00
N ASP A 37 5.53 11.97 -3.32
CA ASP A 37 6.83 11.29 -3.34
C ASP A 37 6.76 9.84 -2.84
N THR A 38 7.59 8.99 -3.43
CA THR A 38 7.72 7.57 -3.06
C THR A 38 8.03 7.39 -1.57
N GLU A 39 8.80 8.29 -0.96
CA GLU A 39 9.11 8.25 0.47
C GLU A 39 7.85 8.38 1.34
N VAL A 40 6.97 9.32 1.01
CA VAL A 40 5.69 9.53 1.72
C VAL A 40 4.78 8.30 1.59
N LEU A 41 4.75 7.68 0.41
CA LEU A 41 3.99 6.44 0.18
C LEU A 41 4.55 5.29 1.04
N LEU A 42 5.87 5.13 1.07
CA LEU A 42 6.54 4.09 1.85
C LEU A 42 6.35 4.29 3.36
N GLU A 43 6.50 5.51 3.85
CA GLU A 43 6.23 5.83 5.27
C GLU A 43 4.78 5.56 5.66
N THR A 44 3.83 5.86 4.77
CA THR A 44 2.41 5.55 5.01
C THR A 44 2.18 4.05 5.09
N LEU A 45 2.76 3.27 4.17
CA LEU A 45 2.63 1.81 4.18
C LEU A 45 3.33 1.15 5.37
N LYS A 46 4.45 1.70 5.86
CA LYS A 46 5.12 1.21 7.09
C LYS A 46 4.22 1.24 8.32
N LYS A 47 3.23 2.14 8.38
CA LYS A 47 2.23 2.21 9.48
C LYS A 47 1.35 0.96 9.59
N THR A 48 1.33 0.11 8.57
CA THR A 48 0.65 -1.19 8.61
C THR A 48 1.38 -2.25 9.44
N GLY A 49 2.63 -1.97 9.87
CA GLY A 49 3.49 -2.93 10.57
C GLY A 49 4.01 -4.07 9.68
N LYS A 50 3.90 -3.91 8.35
CA LYS A 50 4.33 -4.91 7.37
C LYS A 50 5.67 -4.51 6.75
N ALA A 51 6.43 -5.51 6.32
CA ALA A 51 7.58 -5.26 5.45
C ALA A 51 7.07 -4.77 4.08
N VAL A 52 7.62 -3.63 3.63
CA VAL A 52 7.21 -2.96 2.39
C VAL A 52 8.48 -2.61 1.62
N THR A 53 8.49 -2.90 0.33
CA THR A 53 9.61 -2.60 -0.56
C THR A 53 9.06 -1.96 -1.83
N TYR A 54 9.73 -0.91 -2.31
CA TYR A 54 9.39 -0.28 -3.59
C TYR A 54 9.92 -1.12 -4.75
N ILE A 55 9.06 -1.40 -5.74
CA ILE A 55 9.38 -2.26 -6.90
C ILE A 55 9.47 -1.50 -8.22
N GLY A 56 9.37 -0.16 -8.20
CA GLY A 56 9.35 0.68 -9.40
C GLY A 56 7.94 1.03 -9.90
N PRO A 57 7.86 1.87 -10.94
CA PRO A 57 6.61 2.14 -11.66
C PRO A 57 6.10 0.90 -12.40
N LYS A 58 4.79 0.87 -12.67
CA LYS A 58 4.14 -0.17 -13.47
C LYS A 58 4.47 -0.04 -14.95
#